data_AF-A0A7X6KXJ8-F1
#
_entry.id   AF-A0A7X6KXJ8-F1
#
_cell.length_a   1.000
_cell.length_b   1.000
_cell.length_c   1.000
_cell.angle_alpha   90.00
_cell.angle_beta   90.00
_cell.angle_gamma   90.00
#
_symmetry.space_group_name_H-M   'P 1'
#
loop_
_entity.id
_entity.type
_entity.pdbx_description
1 polymer ?
#
loop_
_entity_poly.entity_id
_entity_poly.type
_entity_poly.pdbx_seq_one_letter_code
_entity_poly.pdbx_strand_id
1 'polypeptide(L)'
;MGPLASLDDHQSPAPAARPQRRLRIIAVVLAVLLVAVSALAVFFWLRSDRWAAYADQVETDAGTIGEELAQLRTAHEGTVAELATVQEQLDASQQRVTELAAEKAEVGDDREAQRQLVDYQQRVSAAAGSVATSLTECINRQQELVGYLDNAAAYDPEQLQTFRTQVDELCAAASAANDALQRELTGGVTE
;
A
#
# COMPACT_ATOMS: atom_id res chain seq x y z
N MET A 1 -105.21 78.36 -71.66
CA MET A 1 -104.39 78.09 -72.87
C MET A 1 -103.55 76.86 -72.59
N GLY A 2 -103.93 75.70 -73.15
CA GLY A 2 -103.06 74.51 -73.17
C GLY A 2 -102.05 74.60 -74.31
N PRO A 3 -101.53 73.47 -74.81
CA PRO A 3 -101.33 72.13 -74.24
C PRO A 3 -99.85 71.70 -74.45
N LEU A 4 -99.36 70.52 -74.07
CA LEU A 4 -99.35 69.30 -74.88
C LEU A 4 -98.46 68.26 -74.16
N ALA A 5 -98.98 67.05 -73.98
CA ALA A 5 -98.52 65.83 -74.66
C ALA A 5 -97.38 65.12 -73.90
N SER A 6 -97.68 64.07 -73.14
CA SER A 6 -97.88 62.69 -73.63
C SER A 6 -96.63 62.13 -74.32
N LEU A 7 -95.98 61.20 -73.65
CA LEU A 7 -95.45 59.98 -74.26
C LEU A 7 -95.21 58.96 -73.14
N ASP A 8 -96.04 57.93 -73.17
CA ASP A 8 -95.74 56.63 -72.60
C ASP A 8 -94.35 56.18 -73.07
N ASP A 9 -93.55 55.69 -72.13
CA ASP A 9 -92.63 54.60 -72.43
C ASP A 9 -92.61 53.63 -71.25
N HIS A 10 -93.24 52.48 -71.47
CA HIS A 10 -93.12 51.29 -70.65
C HIS A 10 -91.67 50.80 -70.68
N GLN A 11 -90.85 51.27 -69.74
CA GLN A 11 -89.59 50.61 -69.45
C GLN A 11 -89.85 49.45 -68.48
N SER A 12 -90.17 48.28 -69.03
CA SER A 12 -90.05 47.00 -68.31
C SER A 12 -88.66 46.88 -67.67
N PRO A 13 -88.56 46.28 -66.46
CA PRO A 13 -87.33 46.26 -65.69
C PRO A 13 -86.23 45.47 -66.42
N ALA A 14 -85.09 46.12 -66.68
CA ALA A 14 -83.90 45.43 -67.13
C ALA A 14 -83.46 44.40 -66.06
N PRO A 15 -83.08 43.18 -66.44
CA PRO A 15 -82.88 42.08 -65.50
C PRO A 15 -81.65 42.34 -64.61
N ALA A 16 -81.84 42.30 -63.30
CA ALA A 16 -80.75 42.24 -62.32
C ALA A 16 -80.04 40.86 -62.36
N ALA A 17 -79.43 40.52 -63.50
CA ALA A 17 -78.66 39.29 -63.64
C ALA A 17 -77.21 39.54 -63.23
N ARG A 18 -76.86 39.38 -61.93
CA ARG A 18 -75.47 39.10 -61.48
C ARG A 18 -75.20 38.68 -60.01
N PRO A 19 -76.11 38.08 -59.21
CA PRO A 19 -75.69 37.51 -57.91
C PRO A 19 -74.92 36.18 -58.04
N GLN A 20 -75.18 35.40 -59.10
CA GLN A 20 -74.70 34.00 -59.16
C GLN A 20 -73.19 33.85 -59.40
N ARG A 21 -72.55 34.72 -60.20
CA ARG A 21 -71.09 34.66 -60.45
C ARG A 21 -70.28 35.09 -59.22
N ARG A 22 -70.76 36.09 -58.46
CA ARG A 22 -70.13 36.55 -57.21
C ARG A 22 -70.21 35.48 -56.12
N LEU A 23 -71.38 34.84 -55.97
CA LEU A 23 -71.55 33.73 -55.04
C LEU A 23 -70.64 32.54 -55.37
N ARG A 24 -70.45 32.21 -56.65
CA ARG A 24 -69.49 31.16 -57.07
C ARG A 24 -68.04 31.53 -56.72
N ILE A 25 -67.63 32.78 -56.93
CA ILE A 25 -66.28 33.22 -56.55
C ILE A 25 -66.09 33.14 -55.03
N ILE A 26 -67.07 33.61 -54.25
CA ILE A 26 -67.02 33.53 -52.78
C ILE A 26 -66.96 32.07 -52.33
N ALA A 27 -67.77 31.18 -52.90
CA ALA A 27 -67.75 29.76 -52.57
C ALA A 27 -66.39 29.11 -52.90
N VAL A 28 -65.79 29.44 -54.05
CA VAL A 28 -64.45 28.94 -54.42
C VAL A 28 -63.38 29.48 -53.47
N VAL A 29 -63.40 30.78 -53.16
CA VAL A 29 -62.47 31.38 -52.20
C VAL A 29 -62.60 30.71 -50.84
N LEU A 30 -63.83 30.50 -50.37
CA LEU A 30 -64.10 29.86 -49.08
C LEU A 30 -63.65 28.40 -49.07
N ALA A 31 -63.85 27.66 -50.15
CA ALA A 31 -63.34 26.29 -50.30
C ALA A 31 -61.80 26.25 -50.28
N VAL A 32 -61.12 27.17 -50.99
CA VAL A 32 -59.65 27.28 -50.96
C VAL A 32 -59.15 27.63 -49.57
N LEU A 33 -59.81 28.56 -48.88
CA LEU A 33 -59.46 28.96 -47.51
C LEU A 33 -59.61 27.78 -46.54
N LEU A 34 -60.67 26.99 -46.69
CA LEU A 34 -60.92 25.80 -45.87
C LEU A 34 -59.86 24.72 -46.09
N VAL A 35 -59.45 24.50 -47.34
CA VAL A 35 -58.32 23.60 -47.68
C VAL A 35 -56.99 24.13 -47.14
N ALA A 36 -56.74 25.44 -47.20
CA ALA A 36 -55.52 26.03 -46.66
C ALA A 36 -55.46 25.87 -45.13
N VAL A 37 -56.56 26.12 -44.42
CA VAL A 37 -56.65 25.96 -42.96
C VAL A 37 -56.50 24.49 -42.56
N SER A 38 -57.11 23.55 -43.27
CA SER A 38 -56.94 22.12 -42.97
C SER A 38 -55.51 21.65 -43.21
N ALA A 39 -54.86 22.09 -44.29
CA ALA A 39 -53.45 21.79 -44.56
C ALA A 39 -52.52 22.36 -43.48
N LEU A 40 -52.76 23.60 -43.05
CA LEU A 40 -52.03 24.23 -41.95
C LEU A 40 -52.21 23.48 -40.63
N ALA A 41 -53.43 23.05 -40.30
CA ALA A 41 -53.72 22.29 -39.09
C ALA A 41 -52.96 20.96 -39.07
N VAL A 42 -52.98 20.22 -40.19
CA VAL A 42 -52.22 18.96 -40.33
C VAL A 42 -50.71 19.20 -40.22
N PHE A 43 -50.19 20.24 -40.87
CA PHE A 43 -48.78 20.59 -40.79
C PHE A 43 -48.35 20.91 -39.35
N PHE A 44 -49.15 21.72 -38.65
CA PHE A 44 -48.86 22.10 -37.27
C PHE A 44 -48.91 20.89 -36.34
N TRP A 45 -49.86 19.99 -36.55
CA TRP A 45 -49.98 18.76 -35.77
C TRP A 45 -48.77 17.84 -35.97
N LEU A 46 -48.37 17.55 -37.22
CA LEU A 46 -47.19 16.74 -37.52
C LEU A 46 -45.91 17.34 -36.93
N ARG A 47 -45.81 18.68 -36.94
CA ARG A 47 -44.66 19.37 -36.35
C ARG A 47 -44.69 19.27 -34.83
N SER A 48 -45.85 19.44 -34.21
CA SER A 48 -46.05 19.31 -32.76
C SER A 48 -45.69 17.92 -32.26
N ASP A 49 -46.15 16.86 -32.94
CA ASP A 49 -45.85 15.47 -32.56
C ASP A 49 -44.35 15.17 -32.63
N ARG A 50 -43.67 15.67 -33.67
CA ARG A 50 -42.21 15.51 -33.79
C ARG A 50 -41.44 16.25 -32.69
N TRP A 51 -41.92 17.44 -32.29
CA TRP A 51 -41.33 18.17 -31.17
C TRP A 51 -41.57 17.47 -29.84
N ALA A 52 -42.76 16.92 -29.62
CA ALA A 52 -43.09 16.15 -28.42
C ALA A 52 -42.21 14.90 -28.31
N ALA A 53 -42.07 14.14 -29.41
CA ALA A 53 -41.20 12.95 -29.44
C ALA A 53 -39.72 13.30 -29.22
N TYR A 54 -39.24 14.42 -29.78
CA TYR A 54 -37.88 14.88 -29.55
C TYR A 54 -37.64 15.30 -28.10
N ALA A 55 -38.60 15.99 -27.48
CA ALA A 55 -38.50 16.39 -26.07
C ALA A 55 -38.43 15.16 -25.14
N ASP A 56 -39.28 14.17 -25.38
CA ASP A 56 -39.29 12.90 -24.63
C ASP A 56 -37.97 12.13 -24.77
N GLN A 57 -37.41 12.12 -25.99
CA GLN A 57 -36.11 11.50 -26.24
C GLN A 57 -34.98 12.23 -25.50
N VAL A 58 -34.94 13.57 -25.54
CA VAL A 58 -33.92 14.35 -24.84
C VAL A 58 -34.01 14.16 -23.32
N GLU A 59 -35.21 14.08 -22.76
CA GLU A 59 -35.41 13.84 -21.33
C GLU A 59 -34.97 12.43 -20.93
N THR A 60 -35.27 11.42 -21.75
CA THR A 60 -34.80 10.04 -21.57
C THR A 60 -33.27 9.95 -21.65
N ASP A 61 -32.65 10.59 -22.64
CA ASP A 61 -31.20 10.62 -22.81
C ASP A 61 -30.52 11.35 -21.64
N ALA A 62 -31.08 12.48 -21.21
CA ALA A 62 -30.57 13.23 -20.06
C ALA A 62 -30.67 12.42 -18.76
N GLY A 63 -31.76 11.67 -18.57
CA GLY A 63 -31.93 10.74 -17.46
C GLY A 63 -30.89 9.62 -17.48
N THR A 64 -30.71 8.99 -18.64
CA THR A 64 -29.72 7.91 -18.84
C THR A 64 -28.30 8.39 -18.56
N ILE A 65 -27.89 9.53 -19.12
CA ILE A 65 -26.58 10.13 -18.85
C ILE A 65 -26.43 10.48 -17.36
N GLY A 66 -27.49 10.96 -16.72
CA GLY A 66 -27.51 11.24 -15.28
C GLY A 66 -27.26 9.99 -14.45
N GLU A 67 -27.91 8.87 -14.78
CA GLU A 67 -27.71 7.58 -14.14
C GLU A 67 -26.30 7.02 -14.35
N GLU A 68 -25.80 7.04 -15.59
CA GLU A 68 -24.43 6.60 -15.91
C GLU A 68 -23.39 7.44 -15.15
N LEU A 69 -23.57 8.74 -15.06
CA LEU A 69 -22.68 9.64 -14.33
C LEU A 69 -22.72 9.39 -12.82
N ALA A 70 -23.90 9.11 -12.26
CA ALA A 70 -24.04 8.74 -10.86
C ALA A 70 -23.33 7.40 -10.57
N GLN A 71 -23.54 6.40 -11.41
CA GLN A 71 -22.88 5.10 -11.30
C GLN A 71 -21.35 5.23 -11.40
N LEU A 72 -20.85 6.02 -12.35
CA LEU A 72 -19.42 6.24 -12.54
C LEU A 72 -18.79 6.97 -11.35
N ARG A 73 -19.50 7.93 -10.74
CA ARG A 73 -19.06 8.60 -9.51
C ARG A 73 -18.98 7.62 -8.34
N THR A 74 -20.01 6.79 -8.15
CA THR A 74 -20.00 5.75 -7.10
C THR A 74 -18.87 4.74 -7.32
N ALA A 75 -18.64 4.31 -8.57
CA ALA A 75 -17.53 3.43 -8.91
C ALA A 75 -16.17 4.08 -8.60
N HIS A 76 -16.00 5.35 -8.94
CA HIS A 76 -14.78 6.11 -8.65
C HIS A 76 -14.55 6.31 -7.15
N GLU A 77 -15.59 6.66 -6.39
CA GLU A 77 -15.50 6.73 -4.92
C GLU A 77 -15.12 5.36 -4.33
N GLY A 78 -15.66 4.27 -4.89
CA GLY A 78 -15.28 2.90 -4.53
C GLY A 78 -13.81 2.59 -4.80
N THR A 79 -13.28 2.91 -5.99
CA THR A 79 -11.88 2.65 -6.33
C THR A 79 -10.91 3.51 -5.51
N VAL A 80 -11.28 4.75 -5.18
CA VAL A 80 -10.49 5.61 -4.27
C VAL A 80 -10.45 5.02 -2.86
N ALA A 81 -11.58 4.53 -2.35
CA ALA A 81 -11.62 3.88 -1.03
C ALA A 81 -10.80 2.57 -1.00
N GLU A 82 -10.84 1.78 -2.08
CA GLU A 82 -10.02 0.59 -2.23
C GLU A 82 -8.52 0.93 -2.26
N LEU A 83 -8.13 1.95 -3.01
CA LEU A 83 -6.73 2.42 -3.07
C LEU A 83 -6.24 2.88 -1.69
N ALA A 84 -7.06 3.65 -0.96
CA ALA A 84 -6.73 4.08 0.40
C ALA A 84 -6.52 2.88 1.34
N THR A 85 -7.38 1.86 1.24
CA THR A 85 -7.27 0.62 2.00
C THR A 85 -5.99 -0.15 1.66
N VAL A 86 -5.64 -0.26 0.38
CA VAL A 86 -4.40 -0.91 -0.08
C VAL A 86 -3.17 -0.14 0.38
N GLN A 87 -3.21 1.19 0.36
CA GLN A 87 -2.13 2.05 0.86
C GLN A 87 -1.90 1.83 2.36
N GLU A 88 -2.98 1.80 3.16
CA GLU A 88 -2.90 1.52 4.60
C GLU A 88 -2.33 0.11 4.88
N GLN A 89 -2.75 -0.89 4.11
CA GLN A 89 -2.18 -2.24 4.20
C GLN A 89 -0.68 -2.27 3.85
N LEU A 90 -0.26 -1.49 2.86
CA LEU A 90 1.14 -1.39 2.45
C LEU A 90 1.98 -0.73 3.55
N ASP A 91 1.49 0.36 4.15
CA ASP A 91 2.17 1.05 5.26
C ASP A 91 2.27 0.15 6.49
N ALA A 92 1.19 -0.56 6.85
CA ALA A 92 1.21 -1.52 7.95
C ALA A 92 2.19 -2.69 7.70
N SER A 93 2.27 -3.16 6.45
CA SER A 93 3.22 -4.21 6.06
C SER A 93 4.66 -3.73 6.11
N GLN A 94 4.93 -2.50 5.64
CA GLN A 94 6.26 -1.89 5.75
C GLN A 94 6.68 -1.72 7.20
N GLN A 95 5.78 -1.23 8.07
CA GLN A 95 6.06 -1.10 9.50
C GLN A 95 6.43 -2.44 10.14
N ARG A 96 5.68 -3.51 9.84
CA ARG A 96 6.01 -4.87 10.30
C ARG A 96 7.35 -5.36 9.76
N VAL A 97 7.68 -5.08 8.50
CA VAL A 97 8.99 -5.45 7.92
C VAL A 97 10.12 -4.72 8.64
N THR A 98 9.95 -3.42 8.93
CA THR A 98 10.95 -2.64 9.68
C THR A 98 11.09 -3.14 11.11
N GLU A 99 9.98 -3.47 11.78
CA GLU A 99 9.98 -4.05 13.13
C GLU A 99 10.70 -5.41 13.16
N LEU A 100 10.38 -6.31 12.22
CA LEU A 100 11.08 -7.60 12.09
C LEU A 100 12.56 -7.44 11.76
N ALA A 101 12.91 -6.42 10.97
CA ALA A 101 14.31 -6.12 10.67
C ALA A 101 15.06 -5.59 11.90
N ALA A 102 14.42 -4.76 12.72
CA ALA A 102 14.98 -4.28 13.99
C ALA A 102 15.13 -5.43 15.01
N GLU A 103 14.10 -6.26 15.19
CA GLU A 103 14.14 -7.44 16.07
C GLU A 103 15.25 -8.42 15.63
N LYS A 104 15.43 -8.63 14.32
CA LYS A 104 16.50 -9.49 13.80
C LYS A 104 17.90 -8.90 14.05
N ALA A 105 18.05 -7.58 14.03
CA ALA A 105 19.31 -6.93 14.37
C ALA A 105 19.63 -7.12 15.87
N GLU A 106 18.66 -6.88 16.74
CA GLU A 106 18.79 -7.08 18.19
C GLU A 106 19.13 -8.54 18.54
N VAL A 107 18.40 -9.52 17.97
CA VAL A 107 18.69 -10.95 18.15
C VAL A 107 20.04 -11.35 17.52
N GLY A 108 20.49 -10.64 16.48
CA GLY A 108 21.80 -10.83 15.86
C GLY A 108 22.94 -10.44 16.80
N ASP A 109 22.84 -9.24 17.38
CA ASP A 109 23.82 -8.69 18.32
C ASP A 109 23.87 -9.52 19.62
N ASP A 110 22.71 -9.92 20.15
CA ASP A 110 22.62 -10.79 21.32
C ASP A 110 23.31 -12.15 21.11
N ARG A 111 23.20 -12.72 19.90
CA ARG A 111 23.86 -13.98 19.57
C ARG A 111 25.38 -13.84 19.46
N GLU A 112 25.87 -12.73 18.92
CA GLU A 112 27.32 -12.46 18.88
C GLU A 112 27.86 -12.19 20.28
N ALA A 113 27.15 -11.43 21.11
CA ALA A 113 27.52 -11.23 22.52
C ALA A 113 27.55 -12.56 23.31
N GLN A 114 26.55 -13.42 23.11
CA GLN A 114 26.52 -14.75 23.73
C GLN A 114 27.66 -15.65 23.24
N ARG A 115 28.01 -15.61 21.94
CA ARG A 115 29.16 -16.36 21.40
C ARG A 115 30.48 -15.92 22.02
N GLN A 116 30.70 -14.61 22.12
CA GLN A 116 31.91 -14.06 22.73
C GLN A 116 32.01 -14.46 24.21
N LEU A 117 30.90 -14.43 24.94
CA LEU A 117 30.87 -14.85 26.34
C LEU A 117 31.18 -16.34 26.51
N VAL A 118 30.62 -17.20 25.65
CA VAL A 118 30.89 -18.65 25.67
C VAL A 118 32.34 -18.95 25.28
N ASP A 119 32.88 -18.31 24.25
CA ASP A 119 34.29 -18.47 23.87
C ASP A 119 35.23 -18.03 25.01
N TYR A 120 34.96 -16.87 25.61
CA TYR A 120 35.70 -16.40 26.78
C TYR A 120 35.65 -17.40 27.94
N GLN A 121 34.45 -17.90 28.28
CA GLN A 121 34.29 -18.90 29.34
C GLN A 121 35.01 -20.21 29.01
N GLN A 122 35.02 -20.66 27.75
CA GLN A 122 35.75 -21.85 27.32
C GLN A 122 37.26 -21.68 27.46
N ARG A 123 37.81 -20.53 27.02
CA ARG A 123 39.25 -20.24 27.15
C ARG A 123 39.67 -20.13 28.62
N VAL A 124 38.91 -19.41 29.44
CA VAL A 124 39.18 -19.28 30.88
C VAL A 124 39.10 -20.63 31.58
N SER A 125 38.09 -21.46 31.26
CA SER A 125 37.95 -22.79 31.84
C SER A 125 39.09 -23.73 31.45
N ALA A 126 39.52 -23.69 30.18
CA ALA A 126 40.65 -24.47 29.69
C ALA A 126 41.97 -24.03 30.37
N ALA A 127 42.18 -22.72 30.51
CA ALA A 127 43.35 -22.17 31.18
C ALA A 127 43.35 -22.50 32.68
N ALA A 128 42.21 -22.38 33.37
CA ALA A 128 42.08 -22.76 34.78
C ALA A 128 42.35 -24.24 35.01
N GLY A 129 41.89 -25.12 34.11
CA GLY A 129 42.18 -26.56 34.16
C GLY A 129 43.67 -26.88 33.98
N SER A 130 44.35 -26.18 33.06
CA SER A 130 45.80 -26.31 32.85
C SER A 130 46.60 -25.87 34.08
N VAL A 131 46.22 -24.74 34.69
CA VAL A 131 46.84 -24.22 35.91
C VAL A 131 46.65 -25.20 37.08
N ALA A 132 45.43 -25.70 37.29
CA ALA A 132 45.14 -26.67 38.36
C ALA A 132 45.94 -27.97 38.21
N THR A 133 46.08 -28.47 36.97
CA THR A 133 46.88 -29.66 36.65
C THR A 133 48.35 -29.42 36.96
N SER A 134 48.90 -28.30 36.49
CA SER A 134 50.32 -27.95 36.67
C SER A 134 50.68 -27.74 38.15
N LEU A 135 49.79 -27.12 38.92
CA LEU A 135 49.94 -26.96 40.38
C LEU A 135 49.91 -28.30 41.11
N THR A 136 49.03 -29.21 40.71
CA THR A 136 48.93 -30.55 41.30
C THR A 136 50.22 -31.34 41.06
N GLU A 137 50.78 -31.29 39.84
CA GLU A 137 52.04 -31.95 39.52
C GLU A 137 53.23 -31.37 40.30
N CYS A 138 53.31 -30.04 40.41
CA CYS A 138 54.32 -29.36 41.24
C CYS A 138 54.24 -29.78 42.72
N ILE A 139 53.02 -29.84 43.30
CA ILE A 139 52.81 -30.28 44.69
C ILE A 139 53.22 -31.74 44.89
N ASN A 140 52.87 -32.63 43.95
CA ASN A 140 53.22 -34.05 44.04
C ASN A 140 54.75 -34.26 43.96
N ARG A 141 55.42 -33.59 43.03
CA ARG A 141 56.89 -33.63 42.89
C ARG A 141 57.62 -33.04 44.09
N GLN A 142 57.11 -31.95 44.69
CA GLN A 142 57.66 -31.40 45.92
C GLN A 142 57.53 -32.37 47.11
N GLN A 143 56.40 -33.08 47.24
CA GLN A 143 56.24 -34.10 48.28
C GLN A 143 57.23 -35.27 48.07
N GLU A 144 57.44 -35.68 46.83
CA GLU A 144 58.43 -36.72 46.48
C GLU A 144 59.86 -36.27 46.81
N LEU A 145 60.19 -34.99 46.53
CA LEU A 145 61.47 -34.39 46.91
C LEU A 145 61.68 -34.41 48.44
N VAL A 146 60.66 -34.05 49.22
CA VAL A 146 60.73 -34.11 50.69
C VAL A 146 61.02 -35.54 51.16
N GLY A 147 60.37 -36.55 50.56
CA GLY A 147 60.63 -37.97 50.86
C GLY A 147 62.06 -38.43 50.51
N TYR A 148 62.63 -37.94 49.40
CA TYR A 148 64.02 -38.19 49.05
C TYR A 148 65.01 -37.55 50.02
N LEU A 149 64.70 -36.34 50.52
CA LEU A 149 65.56 -35.63 51.48
C LEU A 149 65.52 -36.26 52.87
N ASP A 150 64.37 -36.82 53.29
CA ASP A 150 64.27 -37.58 54.55
C ASP A 150 65.13 -38.86 54.53
N ASN A 151 65.42 -39.41 53.35
CA ASN A 151 66.27 -40.59 53.15
C ASN A 151 67.57 -40.29 52.36
N ALA A 152 68.11 -39.08 52.49
CA ALA A 152 69.22 -38.59 51.67
C ALA A 152 70.49 -39.47 51.69
N ALA A 153 70.72 -40.25 52.76
CA ALA A 153 71.87 -41.16 52.86
C ALA A 153 71.78 -42.40 51.93
N ALA A 154 70.61 -42.69 51.36
CA ALA A 154 70.38 -43.83 50.48
C ALA A 154 70.47 -43.50 48.98
N TYR A 155 70.65 -42.24 48.61
CA TYR A 155 70.59 -41.75 47.22
C TYR A 155 71.87 -41.02 46.80
N ASP A 156 72.13 -41.02 45.48
CA ASP A 156 73.27 -40.34 44.87
C ASP A 156 73.06 -38.81 44.86
N PRO A 157 74.02 -38.00 45.36
CA PRO A 157 73.92 -36.54 45.35
C PRO A 157 73.74 -35.93 43.95
N GLU A 158 74.24 -36.55 42.89
CA GLU A 158 74.05 -36.04 41.52
C GLU A 158 72.57 -36.17 41.07
N GLN A 159 71.96 -37.32 41.34
CA GLN A 159 70.55 -37.59 41.01
C GLN A 159 69.59 -36.69 41.79
N LEU A 160 69.93 -36.38 43.06
CA LEU A 160 69.20 -35.44 43.90
C LEU A 160 69.23 -34.01 43.33
N GLN A 161 70.37 -33.57 42.79
CA GLN A 161 70.47 -32.27 42.13
C GLN A 161 69.64 -32.22 40.84
N THR A 162 69.73 -33.25 40.00
CA THR A 162 68.91 -33.34 38.77
C THR A 162 67.42 -33.33 39.10
N PHE A 163 66.99 -34.06 40.13
CA PHE A 163 65.59 -34.08 40.53
C PHE A 163 65.10 -32.72 41.05
N ARG A 164 65.92 -32.02 41.85
CA ARG A 164 65.62 -30.64 42.30
C ARG A 164 65.42 -29.69 41.13
N THR A 165 66.34 -29.70 40.15
CA THR A 165 66.21 -28.88 38.95
C THR A 165 64.92 -29.19 38.19
N GLN A 166 64.55 -30.46 38.05
CA GLN A 166 63.30 -30.84 37.40
C GLN A 166 62.04 -30.37 38.16
N VAL A 167 62.06 -30.41 39.50
CA VAL A 167 60.96 -29.88 40.32
C VAL A 167 60.86 -28.36 40.16
N ASP A 168 62.00 -27.65 40.20
CA ASP A 168 62.04 -26.20 40.03
C ASP A 168 61.55 -25.76 38.63
N GLU A 169 61.98 -26.45 37.57
CA GLU A 169 61.52 -26.19 36.19
C GLU A 169 60.00 -26.39 36.05
N LEU A 170 59.46 -27.47 36.63
CA LEU A 170 58.03 -27.78 36.57
C LEU A 170 57.20 -26.74 37.37
N CYS A 171 57.66 -26.37 38.56
CA CYS A 171 56.98 -25.38 39.40
C CYS A 171 57.11 -23.95 38.82
N ALA A 172 58.21 -23.63 38.14
CA ALA A 172 58.36 -22.39 37.38
C ALA A 172 57.40 -22.33 36.19
N ALA A 173 57.23 -23.43 35.45
CA ALA A 173 56.26 -23.54 34.37
C ALA A 173 54.82 -23.37 34.86
N ALA A 174 54.46 -23.99 35.99
CA ALA A 174 53.15 -23.83 36.62
C ALA A 174 52.87 -22.38 37.06
N SER A 175 53.88 -21.72 37.63
CA SER A 175 53.78 -20.30 38.03
C SER A 175 53.62 -19.38 36.82
N ALA A 176 54.39 -19.60 35.76
CA ALA A 176 54.27 -18.84 34.52
C ALA A 176 52.91 -19.01 33.83
N ALA A 177 52.32 -20.22 33.91
CA ALA A 177 50.97 -20.48 33.41
C ALA A 177 49.90 -19.72 34.22
N ASN A 178 50.06 -19.64 35.54
CA ASN A 178 49.18 -18.85 36.41
C ASN A 178 49.30 -17.33 36.13
N ASP A 179 50.53 -16.83 35.96
CA ASP A 179 50.78 -15.42 35.62
C ASP A 179 50.20 -15.05 34.24
N ALA A 180 50.21 -15.99 33.29
CA ALA A 180 49.55 -15.81 32.00
C ALA A 180 48.03 -15.70 32.14
N LEU A 181 47.40 -16.57 32.96
CA LEU A 181 45.98 -16.51 33.25
C LEU A 181 45.59 -15.21 33.96
N GLN A 182 46.36 -14.77 34.95
CA GLN A 182 46.10 -13.52 35.67
C GLN A 182 46.15 -12.30 34.74
N ARG A 183 47.06 -12.30 33.74
CA ARG A 183 47.10 -11.25 32.71
C ARG A 183 45.86 -11.26 31.81
N GLU A 184 45.34 -12.42 31.43
CA GLU A 184 44.09 -12.48 30.65
C GLU A 184 42.87 -12.01 31.47
N LEU A 185 42.84 -12.33 32.77
CA LEU A 185 41.75 -11.91 33.66
C LEU A 185 41.79 -10.41 34.00
N THR A 186 42.98 -9.81 34.11
CA THR A 186 43.14 -8.38 34.44
C THR A 186 43.12 -7.47 33.22
N GLY A 187 43.59 -7.94 32.07
CA GLY A 187 43.54 -7.21 30.80
C GLY A 187 42.14 -7.16 30.18
N GLY A 188 41.28 -8.14 30.46
CA GLY A 188 39.89 -8.18 29.98
C GLY A 188 38.89 -7.30 30.75
N VAL A 189 39.32 -6.64 31.85
CA VAL A 189 38.45 -5.81 32.71
C VAL A 189 38.50 -4.32 32.32
N THR A 190 39.41 -3.93 31.43
CA THR A 190 39.66 -2.51 31.08
C THR A 190 39.08 -2.06 29.73
N GLU A 191 38.25 -2.87 29.08
CA GLU A 191 37.45 -2.46 27.91
C GLU A 191 35.95 -2.36 28.25
#